data_AF-A0A1H3EDV7-F1
#
_entry.id   AF-A0A1H3EDV7-F1
#
_cell.length_a   1.000
_cell.length_b   1.000
_cell.length_c   1.000
_cell.angle_alpha   90.00
_cell.angle_beta   90.00
_cell.angle_gamma   90.00
#
_symmetry.space_group_name_H-M   'P 1'
#
loop_
_entity.id
_entity.type
_entity.pdbx_description
1 polymer ?
#
loop_
_entity_poly.entity_id
_entity_poly.type
_entity_poly.pdbx_seq_one_letter_code
_entity_poly.pdbx_strand_id
1 'polypeptide(L)'
;MERKETFEADLRTQLDEWTAIVGRLRAKVEDEHGATRIKLMTEIEDLAGYQRRAEMYLQELHEAKGDAWKDMKPDIETAQGQMRQAMDRAWKRIEIEPAPSADLTRDETGDAEALPHKSS
;
A
#
# COMPACT_ATOMS: atom_id res chain seq x y z
N MET A 1 18.46 -0.51 16.58
CA MET A 1 17.75 0.78 16.45
C MET A 1 17.46 1.07 14.99
N GLU A 2 18.48 1.17 14.13
CA GLU A 2 18.30 1.44 12.68
C GLU A 2 17.20 0.60 11.99
N ARG A 3 17.19 -0.74 12.14
CA ARG A 3 16.14 -1.59 11.54
C ARG A 3 14.70 -1.28 12.00
N LYS A 4 14.53 -0.83 13.26
CA LYS A 4 13.22 -0.47 13.82
C LYS A 4 12.80 0.89 13.28
N GLU A 5 13.71 1.86 13.30
CA GLU A 5 13.48 3.21 12.78
C GLU A 5 13.13 3.20 11.29
N THR A 6 13.81 2.37 10.48
CA THR A 6 13.45 2.16 9.07
C THR A 6 12.04 1.58 8.94
N PHE A 7 11.70 0.57 9.74
CA PHE A 7 10.37 -0.03 9.70
C PHE A 7 9.25 0.96 10.12
N GLU A 8 9.50 1.80 11.12
CA GLU A 8 8.59 2.89 11.52
C GLU A 8 8.44 3.93 10.40
N ALA A 9 9.53 4.32 9.75
CA ALA A 9 9.49 5.27 8.62
C ALA A 9 8.70 4.70 7.43
N ASP A 10 8.88 3.42 7.11
CA ASP A 10 8.15 2.74 6.04
C ASP A 10 6.65 2.66 6.35
N LEU A 11 6.28 2.35 7.61
CA LEU A 11 4.88 2.29 8.04
C LEU A 11 4.23 3.68 8.01
N ARG A 12 4.96 4.73 8.40
CA ARG A 12 4.49 6.11 8.33
C ARG A 12 4.28 6.59 6.89
N THR A 13 5.22 6.28 5.99
CA THR A 13 5.08 6.60 4.56
C THR A 13 3.84 5.94 3.97
N GLN A 14 3.61 4.66 4.29
CA GLN A 14 2.40 3.95 3.86
C GLN A 14 1.12 4.61 4.41
N LEU A 15 1.10 5.00 5.68
CA LEU A 15 -0.04 5.71 6.29
C LEU A 15 -0.37 7.03 5.58
N ASP A 16 0.65 7.79 5.16
CA ASP A 16 0.46 9.03 4.41
C ASP A 16 -0.16 8.75 3.02
N GLU A 17 0.32 7.73 2.31
CA GLU A 17 -0.26 7.27 1.03
C GLU A 17 -1.73 6.84 1.19
N TRP A 18 -2.02 6.10 2.25
CA TRP A 18 -3.36 5.60 2.55
C TRP A 18 -4.32 6.74 2.86
N THR A 19 -3.87 7.71 3.65
CA THR A 19 -4.64 8.92 3.97
C THR A 19 -5.02 9.67 2.69
N ALA A 20 -4.08 9.82 1.75
CA ALA A 20 -4.35 10.46 0.47
C ALA A 20 -5.38 9.70 -0.36
N ILE A 21 -5.31 8.36 -0.40
CA ILE A 21 -6.24 7.52 -1.17
C ILE A 21 -7.63 7.53 -0.56
N VAL A 22 -7.75 7.45 0.76
CA VAL A 22 -9.04 7.62 1.47
C VAL A 22 -9.63 9.00 1.19
N GLY A 23 -8.80 10.05 1.15
CA GLY A 23 -9.23 11.39 0.76
C GLY A 23 -9.84 11.44 -0.65
N ARG A 24 -9.19 10.81 -1.63
CA ARG A 24 -9.69 10.71 -3.01
C ARG A 24 -10.99 9.92 -3.10
N LEU A 25 -11.09 8.79 -2.40
CA LEU A 25 -12.32 7.99 -2.34
C LEU A 25 -13.48 8.77 -1.73
N ARG A 26 -13.23 9.53 -0.66
CA ARG A 26 -14.24 10.40 -0.01
C ARG A 26 -14.72 11.48 -0.97
N ALA A 27 -13.82 12.15 -1.69
CA ALA A 27 -14.20 13.14 -2.68
C ALA A 27 -15.08 12.52 -3.78
N LYS A 28 -14.73 11.33 -4.26
CA LYS A 28 -15.51 10.60 -5.27
C LYS A 28 -16.90 10.21 -4.77
N VAL A 29 -17.04 9.83 -3.50
CA VAL A 29 -18.33 9.48 -2.89
C VAL A 29 -19.34 10.61 -2.93
N GLU A 30 -18.90 11.87 -2.88
CA GLU A 30 -19.80 13.03 -2.94
C GLU A 30 -20.48 13.16 -4.30
N ASP A 31 -19.82 12.72 -5.38
CA ASP A 31 -20.34 12.73 -6.76
C ASP A 31 -21.15 11.46 -7.12
N GLU A 32 -21.10 10.43 -6.27
CA GLU A 32 -21.71 9.13 -6.54
C GLU A 32 -23.04 8.96 -5.76
N HIS A 33 -23.95 8.18 -6.32
CA HIS A 33 -25.28 7.97 -5.75
C HIS A 33 -25.68 6.49 -5.69
N GLY A 34 -26.69 6.19 -4.88
CA GLY A 34 -27.29 4.85 -4.78
C GLY A 34 -26.29 3.77 -4.35
N ALA A 35 -26.32 2.63 -5.04
CA ALA A 35 -25.52 1.45 -4.68
C ALA A 35 -24.00 1.69 -4.79
N THR A 36 -23.54 2.53 -5.71
CA THR A 36 -22.11 2.86 -5.87
C THR A 36 -21.61 3.65 -4.66
N ARG A 37 -22.39 4.64 -4.20
CA ARG A 37 -22.08 5.42 -2.99
C ARG A 37 -21.93 4.51 -1.77
N ILE A 38 -22.90 3.63 -1.53
CA ILE A 38 -22.89 2.69 -0.39
C ILE A 38 -21.63 1.82 -0.43
N LYS A 39 -21.33 1.22 -1.60
CA LYS A 39 -20.15 0.39 -1.78
C LYS A 39 -18.86 1.14 -1.48
N LEU A 40 -18.70 2.37 -1.98
CA LEU A 40 -17.52 3.18 -1.72
C LEU A 40 -17.41 3.60 -0.25
N MET A 41 -18.53 3.96 0.40
CA MET A 41 -18.54 4.28 1.83
C MET A 41 -18.07 3.09 2.69
N THR A 42 -18.52 1.87 2.39
CA THR A 42 -18.05 0.67 3.10
C THR A 42 -16.54 0.45 2.94
N GLU A 43 -15.99 0.60 1.73
CA GLU A 43 -14.54 0.45 1.52
C GLU A 43 -13.76 1.56 2.25
N ILE A 44 -14.28 2.79 2.30
CA ILE A 44 -13.69 3.90 3.05
C ILE A 44 -13.68 3.59 4.56
N GLU A 45 -14.75 3.01 5.09
CA GLU A 45 -14.82 2.61 6.50
C GLU A 45 -13.81 1.50 6.83
N ASP A 46 -13.67 0.50 5.96
CA ASP A 46 -12.67 -0.55 6.10
C ASP A 46 -11.25 0.03 6.09
N LEU A 47 -10.94 0.88 5.11
CA LEU A 47 -9.64 1.56 4.98
C LEU A 47 -9.35 2.44 6.21
N ALA A 48 -10.33 3.19 6.71
CA ALA A 48 -10.19 3.98 7.93
C ALA A 48 -9.95 3.09 9.17
N GLY A 49 -10.55 1.90 9.21
CA GLY A 49 -10.29 0.90 10.25
C GLY A 49 -8.86 0.35 10.21
N TYR A 50 -8.30 0.15 9.03
CA TYR A 50 -6.89 -0.23 8.90
C TYR A 50 -5.93 0.92 9.23
N GLN A 51 -6.24 2.15 8.80
CA GLN A 51 -5.44 3.34 9.14
C GLN A 51 -5.29 3.50 10.66
N ARG A 52 -6.40 3.43 11.41
CA ARG A 52 -6.35 3.50 12.88
C ARG A 52 -5.49 2.41 13.50
N ARG A 53 -5.54 1.18 12.98
CA ARG A 53 -4.71 0.08 13.45
C ARG A 53 -3.22 0.34 13.20
N ALA A 54 -2.88 0.85 12.02
CA ALA A 54 -1.50 1.20 11.71
C ALA A 54 -0.97 2.38 12.53
N GLU A 55 -1.80 3.37 12.84
CA GLU A 55 -1.45 4.45 13.78
C GLU A 55 -1.17 3.89 15.19
N MET A 56 -1.99 2.94 15.67
CA MET A 56 -1.73 2.23 16.92
C MET A 56 -0.41 1.46 16.88
N TYR A 57 -0.15 0.71 15.80
CA TYR A 57 1.10 -0.02 15.65
C TYR A 57 2.33 0.89 15.61
N LEU A 58 2.25 2.07 14.99
CA LEU A 58 3.33 3.06 15.05
C LEU A 58 3.60 3.52 16.50
N GLN A 59 2.55 3.77 17.27
CA GLN A 59 2.70 4.17 18.66
C GLN A 59 3.33 3.05 19.49
N GLU A 60 2.83 1.82 19.36
CA GLU A 60 3.37 0.68 20.09
C GLU A 60 4.82 0.36 19.66
N LEU A 61 5.14 0.47 18.38
CA LEU A 61 6.52 0.37 17.89
C LEU A 61 7.38 1.42 18.56
N HIS A 62 6.96 2.69 18.57
CA HIS A 62 7.72 3.78 19.18
C HIS A 62 8.06 3.48 20.65
N GLU A 63 7.08 2.97 21.40
CA GLU A 63 7.22 2.59 22.82
C GLU A 63 8.05 1.31 23.04
N ALA A 64 8.09 0.41 22.05
CA ALA A 64 8.80 -0.87 22.16
C ALA A 64 10.32 -0.69 22.37
N LYS A 65 10.86 -1.36 23.38
CA LYS A 65 12.29 -1.32 23.72
C LYS A 65 12.99 -2.62 23.33
N GLY A 66 14.29 -2.51 23.05
CA GLY A 66 15.13 -3.67 22.75
C GLY A 66 14.63 -4.42 21.51
N ASP A 67 14.32 -5.70 21.68
CA ASP A 67 13.90 -6.59 20.60
C ASP A 67 12.39 -6.85 20.54
N ALA A 68 11.59 -6.28 21.45
CA ALA A 68 10.13 -6.50 21.51
C ALA A 68 9.40 -6.12 20.20
N TRP A 69 9.94 -5.15 19.45
CA TRP A 69 9.39 -4.76 18.14
C TRP A 69 9.44 -5.91 17.11
N LYS A 70 10.36 -6.87 17.27
CA LYS A 70 10.49 -8.02 16.35
C LYS A 70 9.30 -8.97 16.47
N ASP A 71 8.73 -9.11 17.66
CA ASP A 71 7.57 -9.95 17.91
C ASP A 71 6.29 -9.31 17.35
N MET A 72 6.24 -7.97 17.33
CA MET A 72 5.12 -7.21 16.77
C MET A 72 5.16 -7.12 15.23
N LYS A 73 6.35 -7.11 14.65
CA LYS A 73 6.58 -6.99 13.21
C LYS A 73 5.66 -7.89 12.35
N PRO A 74 5.53 -9.22 12.58
CA PRO A 74 4.70 -10.07 11.74
C PRO A 74 3.20 -9.69 11.75
N ASP A 75 2.68 -9.23 12.88
CA ASP A 75 1.30 -8.77 12.98
C ASP A 75 1.09 -7.48 12.19
N ILE A 76 2.06 -6.57 12.25
CA ILE A 76 2.08 -5.31 11.49
C ILE A 76 2.17 -5.59 10.00
N GLU A 77 3.06 -6.48 9.56
CA GLU A 77 3.21 -6.88 8.16
C GLU A 77 1.92 -7.52 7.63
N THR A 78 1.25 -8.33 8.46
CA THR A 78 -0.06 -8.92 8.11
C THR A 78 -1.11 -7.83 7.91
N ALA A 79 -1.19 -6.87 8.83
CA ALA A 79 -2.13 -5.75 8.74
C ALA A 79 -1.86 -4.87 7.49
N GLN A 80 -0.59 -4.55 7.22
CA GLN A 80 -0.18 -3.85 5.98
C GLN A 80 -0.59 -4.62 4.72
N GLY A 81 -0.41 -5.94 4.71
CA GLY A 81 -0.81 -6.79 3.58
C GLY A 81 -2.32 -6.77 3.32
N GLN A 82 -3.12 -6.87 4.38
CA GLN A 82 -4.59 -6.78 4.27
C GLN A 82 -5.03 -5.40 3.76
N MET A 83 -4.36 -4.34 4.22
CA MET A 83 -4.67 -2.97 3.79
C MET A 83 -4.34 -2.73 2.32
N ARG A 84 -3.16 -3.18 1.85
CA ARG A 84 -2.81 -3.15 0.42
C ARG A 84 -3.88 -3.82 -0.45
N GLN A 85 -4.33 -5.01 -0.05
CA GLN A 85 -5.39 -5.70 -0.78
C GLN A 85 -6.72 -4.93 -0.78
N ALA A 86 -7.08 -4.27 0.33
CA ALA A 86 -8.27 -3.43 0.38
C ALA A 86 -8.16 -2.22 -0.56
N MET A 87 -6.99 -1.59 -0.61
CA MET A 87 -6.73 -0.48 -1.51
C MET A 87 -6.76 -0.89 -2.98
N ASP A 88 -6.15 -2.02 -3.35
CA ASP A 88 -6.20 -2.53 -4.71
C ASP A 88 -7.64 -2.76 -5.18
N ARG A 89 -8.52 -3.24 -4.28
CA ARG A 89 -9.95 -3.37 -4.56
C ARG A 89 -10.63 -2.01 -4.72
N ALA A 90 -10.32 -1.05 -3.86
CA ALA A 90 -10.88 0.30 -3.94
C ALA A 90 -10.43 1.04 -5.21
N TRP A 91 -9.16 0.92 -5.60
CA TRP A 91 -8.59 1.50 -6.82
C TRP A 91 -9.24 0.98 -8.09
N LYS A 92 -9.42 -0.34 -8.19
CA LYS A 92 -10.13 -0.97 -9.32
C LYS A 92 -11.55 -0.43 -9.51
N ARG A 93 -12.19 0.07 -8.44
CA ARG A 93 -13.56 0.60 -8.50
C ARG A 93 -13.65 2.06 -8.94
N ILE A 94 -12.59 2.84 -8.73
CA ILE A 94 -12.58 4.25 -9.10
C ILE A 94 -11.91 4.48 -10.47
N GLU A 95 -11.47 3.42 -11.15
CA GLU A 95 -10.82 3.46 -12.48
C GLU A 95 -9.71 4.53 -12.59
N ILE A 96 -9.08 4.89 -11.45
CA ILE A 96 -7.90 5.71 -11.48
C ILE A 96 -6.77 4.79 -11.92
N GLU A 97 -6.25 5.03 -13.13
CA GLU A 97 -5.06 4.38 -13.65
C GLU A 97 -4.00 4.36 -12.55
N PRO A 98 -3.44 3.20 -12.21
CA PRO A 98 -2.52 3.15 -11.10
C PRO A 98 -1.36 4.09 -11.40
N ALA A 99 -1.06 5.01 -10.47
CA ALA A 99 0.19 5.76 -10.54
C ALA A 99 1.30 4.72 -10.76
N PRO A 100 2.14 4.88 -11.80
CA PRO A 100 3.05 3.83 -12.21
C PRO A 100 3.91 3.44 -11.01
N SER A 101 3.59 2.28 -10.43
CA SER A 101 4.44 1.62 -9.46
C SER A 101 5.81 1.57 -10.09
N ALA A 102 6.78 2.20 -9.42
CA ALA A 102 8.14 2.37 -9.87
C ALA A 102 8.58 1.22 -10.78
N ASP A 103 8.97 1.61 -11.99
CA ASP A 103 9.76 0.82 -12.92
C ASP A 103 10.99 0.27 -12.17
N LEU A 104 10.83 -0.90 -11.57
CA LEU A 104 11.92 -1.77 -11.20
C LEU A 104 12.07 -2.75 -12.35
N THR A 105 12.45 -2.21 -13.50
CA THR A 105 13.21 -2.95 -14.49
C THR A 105 14.57 -3.27 -13.83
N ARG A 106 14.57 -4.28 -12.95
CA ARG A 106 15.78 -5.02 -12.67
C ARG A 106 15.99 -5.93 -13.87
N ASP A 107 16.60 -5.32 -14.89
CA ASP A 107 17.25 -5.98 -16.00
C ASP A 107 18.32 -6.90 -15.40
N GLU A 108 17.92 -8.13 -15.09
CA GLU A 108 18.86 -9.21 -14.81
C GLU A 108 19.22 -9.85 -16.13
N THR A 109 20.23 -9.24 -16.75
CA THR A 109 21.39 -9.93 -17.31
C THR A 109 21.10 -11.17 -18.16
N GLY A 110 21.32 -10.98 -19.47
CA GLY A 110 22.29 -11.81 -20.17
C GLY A 110 21.75 -13.05 -20.88
N ASP A 111 21.48 -12.89 -22.17
CA ASP A 111 22.03 -13.74 -23.23
C ASP A 111 21.77 -12.97 -24.54
N ALA A 112 22.69 -12.11 -25.00
CA ALA A 112 23.83 -12.46 -25.83
C ALA A 112 23.46 -13.36 -27.03
N GLU A 113 23.67 -12.78 -28.22
CA GLU A 113 23.84 -13.45 -29.51
C GLU A 113 22.70 -14.32 -30.06
N ALA A 114 22.00 -13.82 -31.08
CA ALA A 114 22.34 -14.16 -32.47
C ALA A 114 21.26 -13.67 -33.45
N LEU A 115 21.57 -12.62 -34.20
CA LEU A 115 21.17 -12.52 -35.60
C LEU A 115 22.40 -12.05 -36.39
N PRO A 116 22.64 -12.61 -37.58
CA PRO A 116 22.20 -11.83 -38.73
C PRO A 116 21.46 -12.65 -39.80
N HIS A 117 20.35 -12.06 -40.22
CA HIS A 117 19.98 -11.76 -41.61
C HIS A 117 20.14 -12.86 -42.70
N LYS A 118 18.99 -13.24 -43.27
CA LYS A 118 18.90 -13.79 -44.64
C LYS A 118 19.54 -12.83 -45.65
N SER A 119 20.32 -13.34 -46.60
CA SER A 119 20.43 -12.82 -47.97
C SER A 119 21.02 -13.85 -48.93
N SER A 120 20.37 -13.94 -50.10
CA SER A 120 20.58 -14.78 -51.30
C SER A 120 20.09 -16.22 -51.28
#